data_AF-A0A940AAK4-F1
#
_entry.id   AF-A0A940AAK4-F1
#
_cell.length_a   1.000
_cell.length_b   1.000
_cell.length_c   1.000
_cell.angle_alpha   90.00
_cell.angle_beta   90.00
_cell.angle_gamma   90.00
#
_symmetry.space_group_name_H-M   'P 1'
#
loop_
_entity.id
_entity.type
_entity.pdbx_description
1 polymer ?
#
loop_
_entity_poly.entity_id
_entity_poly.type
_entity_poly.pdbx_seq_one_letter_code
_entity_poly.pdbx_strand_id
1 'polypeptide(L)' 'YYSSEALLLGVESRTSSPIRIPRDPDTLSYISDPGLFPCGEGAGYSGGIVSSAVDGLRCAEAAAAA' A
#
# COMPACT_ATOMS: atom_id res chain seq x y z
N TYR A 1 3.80 25.92 17.88
CA TYR A 1 2.92 26.51 16.85
C TYR A 1 3.40 27.92 16.56
N TYR A 2 3.52 28.29 15.29
CA TYR A 2 4.22 29.52 14.85
C TYR A 2 3.34 30.79 14.94
N SER A 3 2.01 30.66 14.97
CA SER A 3 1.03 31.76 15.10
C SER A 3 -0.09 31.39 16.07
N SER A 4 -0.67 32.37 16.78
CA SER A 4 -1.87 32.21 17.61
C SER A 4 -3.14 31.96 16.78
N GLU A 5 -3.09 32.17 15.47
CA GLU A 5 -4.17 31.87 14.53
C GLU A 5 -4.13 30.40 14.05
N ALA A 6 -3.07 29.64 14.34
CA ALA A 6 -2.94 28.26 13.89
C ALA A 6 -3.93 27.35 14.64
N LEU A 7 -4.71 26.58 13.88
CA LEU A 7 -5.69 25.63 14.41
C LEU A 7 -5.08 24.23 14.53
N LEU A 8 -5.26 23.60 15.69
CA LEU A 8 -4.98 22.18 15.86
C LEU A 8 -6.26 21.36 15.63
N LEU A 9 -6.23 20.49 14.63
CA LEU A 9 -7.39 19.70 14.23
C LEU A 9 -7.14 18.22 14.52
N GLY A 10 -7.75 17.73 15.60
CA GLY A 10 -7.92 16.30 15.88
C GLY A 10 -6.66 15.44 15.74
N VAL A 11 -6.87 14.13 15.61
CA VAL A 11 -5.80 13.16 15.32
C VAL A 11 -6.07 12.53 13.97
N GLU A 12 -5.12 12.66 13.05
CA GLU A 12 -5.11 11.95 11.77
C GLU A 12 -4.35 10.63 11.95
N SER A 13 -5.07 9.54 12.21
CA SER A 13 -4.47 8.24 12.58
C SER A 13 -4.24 7.30 11.41
N ARG A 14 -4.78 7.61 10.22
CA ARG A 14 -4.81 6.71 9.05
C ARG A 14 -4.00 7.28 7.90
N THR A 15 -2.73 7.58 8.17
CA THR A 15 -1.79 8.10 7.15
C THR A 15 -1.18 7.02 6.26
N SER A 16 -1.29 5.76 6.67
CA SER A 16 -0.81 4.58 5.94
C SER A 16 -1.45 3.32 6.49
N SER A 17 -1.30 2.18 5.79
CA SER A 17 -1.71 0.90 6.37
C SER A 17 -0.90 0.58 7.64
N PRO A 18 -1.57 0.06 8.70
CA PRO A 18 -0.91 -0.37 9.93
C PRO A 18 -0.25 -1.74 9.79
N ILE A 19 -0.40 -2.41 8.63
CA ILE A 19 0.14 -3.73 8.37
C ILE A 19 0.84 -3.79 7.01
N ARG A 20 1.69 -4.80 6.84
CA ARG A 20 2.19 -5.22 5.53
C ARG A 20 1.89 -6.69 5.34
N ILE A 21 1.17 -7.01 4.26
CA ILE A 21 0.84 -8.40 3.90
C ILE A 21 2.05 -8.97 3.14
N PRO A 22 2.75 -10.01 3.64
CA PRO A 22 3.98 -10.48 3.00
C PRO A 22 3.73 -11.03 1.59
N ARG A 23 4.44 -10.49 0.60
CA ARG A 23 4.50 -11.06 -0.76
C ARG A 23 5.96 -11.25 -1.17
N ASP A 24 6.19 -12.24 -2.03
CA ASP A 24 7.49 -12.48 -2.65
C ASP A 24 7.88 -11.28 -3.55
N PRO A 25 9.13 -10.78 -3.47
CA PRO A 25 9.52 -9.54 -4.15
C PRO A 25 9.62 -9.69 -5.67
N ASP A 26 9.81 -10.90 -6.18
CA ASP A 26 10.02 -11.17 -7.60
C ASP A 26 8.70 -11.51 -8.29
N THR A 27 7.87 -12.35 -7.66
CA THR A 27 6.59 -12.81 -8.20
C THR A 27 5.40 -11.94 -7.75
N LEU A 28 5.56 -11.12 -6.72
CA LEU A 28 4.50 -10.32 -6.09
C LEU A 28 3.34 -11.15 -5.50
N SER A 29 3.49 -12.48 -5.43
CA SER A 29 2.50 -13.39 -4.88
C SER A 29 2.64 -13.56 -3.36
N TYR A 30 1.55 -13.88 -2.67
CA TYR A 30 1.57 -14.15 -1.23
C TYR A 30 2.43 -15.37 -0.91
N ILE A 31 3.28 -15.24 0.10
CA ILE A 31 4.35 -16.22 0.41
C ILE A 31 3.87 -17.64 0.73
N SER A 32 2.61 -17.81 1.14
CA SER A 32 2.07 -19.11 1.56
C SER A 32 0.93 -19.62 0.69
N ASP A 33 0.45 -18.83 -0.26
CA ASP A 33 -0.66 -19.19 -1.16
C ASP A 33 -0.49 -18.49 -2.52
N PRO A 34 0.18 -19.16 -3.49
CA PRO A 34 0.35 -18.62 -4.83
C PRO A 34 -0.99 -18.34 -5.52
N GLY A 35 -1.09 -17.19 -6.21
CA GLY A 35 -2.33 -16.74 -6.84
C GLY A 35 -3.03 -15.59 -6.11
N LEU A 36 -2.60 -15.28 -4.87
CA LEU A 36 -2.97 -14.05 -4.17
C LEU A 36 -1.90 -12.97 -4.38
N PHE A 37 -2.30 -11.75 -4.80
CA PHE A 37 -1.40 -10.64 -5.09
C PHE A 37 -1.74 -9.41 -4.23
N PRO A 38 -1.22 -9.31 -2.99
CA PRO A 38 -1.45 -8.15 -2.13
C PRO A 38 -0.88 -6.88 -2.77
N CYS A 39 -1.71 -5.86 -3.00
CA CYS A 39 -1.31 -4.63 -3.67
C CYS A 39 -1.88 -3.36 -3.03
N GLY A 40 -1.23 -2.23 -3.31
CA GLY A 40 -1.64 -0.90 -2.88
C GLY A 40 -1.42 -0.62 -1.39
N GLU A 41 -2.06 0.45 -0.91
CA GLU A 41 -1.81 0.98 0.43
C GLU A 41 -2.33 0.01 1.49
N GLY A 42 -3.51 -0.58 1.29
CA GLY A 42 -4.08 -1.56 2.22
C GLY A 42 -3.15 -2.76 2.46
N ALA A 43 -2.43 -3.22 1.44
CA ALA A 43 -1.43 -4.28 1.55
C ALA A 43 -0.10 -3.81 2.15
N GLY A 44 0.10 -2.50 2.28
CA GLY A 44 1.30 -1.89 2.83
C GLY A 44 2.42 -1.66 1.80
N TYR A 45 2.12 -1.60 0.49
CA TYR A 45 3.13 -1.44 -0.57
C TYR A 45 3.12 -0.07 -1.26
N SER A 46 2.17 0.80 -0.92
CA SER A 46 2.09 2.19 -1.39
C SER A 46 1.53 3.11 -0.30
N GLY A 47 1.41 4.41 -0.59
CA GLY A 47 0.91 5.41 0.36
C GLY A 47 0.32 6.65 -0.31
N GLY A 48 -0.20 6.48 -1.52
CA GLY A 48 -0.75 7.56 -2.32
C GLY A 48 -1.35 7.05 -3.62
N ILE A 49 -2.09 7.90 -4.33
CA ILE A 49 -2.86 7.52 -5.52
C ILE A 49 -1.95 6.92 -6.60
N VAL A 50 -0.91 7.65 -6.99
CA VAL A 50 -0.01 7.24 -8.08
C VAL A 50 0.78 5.98 -7.72
N SER A 51 1.32 5.91 -6.50
CA SER A 51 2.09 4.73 -6.05
C SER A 51 1.21 3.49 -5.94
N SER A 52 -0.05 3.64 -5.52
CA SER A 52 -1.00 2.52 -5.47
C SER A 52 -1.38 2.02 -6.86
N ALA A 53 -1.57 2.93 -7.82
CA ALA A 53 -1.87 2.57 -9.20
C ALA A 53 -0.69 1.81 -9.85
N VAL A 54 0.54 2.28 -9.64
CA VAL A 54 1.75 1.60 -10.13
C VAL A 54 1.93 0.21 -9.50
N ASP A 55 1.69 0.09 -8.20
CA ASP A 55 1.76 -1.21 -7.52
C ASP A 55 0.69 -2.18 -8.01
N GLY A 56 -0.53 -1.69 -8.22
CA GLY A 56 -1.63 -2.46 -8.80
C GLY A 56 -1.35 -2.95 -10.22
N LEU A 57 -0.75 -2.10 -11.07
CA LEU A 57 -0.34 -2.49 -12.42
C LEU A 57 0.67 -3.65 -12.39
N ARG A 58 1.71 -3.54 -11.56
CA ARG A 58 2.72 -4.59 -11.42
C ARG A 58 2.13 -5.91 -10.93
N CYS A 59 1.21 -5.85 -9.96
CA CYS A 59 0.53 -7.04 -9.46
C CYS A 59 -0.39 -7.66 -10.53
N ALA A 60 -1.04 -6.84 -11.36
CA ALA A 60 -1.85 -7.34 -12.48
C ALA A 60 -0.98 -8.02 -13.56
N GLU A 61 0.17 -7.43 -13.90
CA GLU A 61 1.14 -8.03 -14.82
C GLU A 61 1.67 -9.36 -14.28
N ALA A 62 2.03 -9.41 -12.99
CA ALA A 62 2.47 -10.64 -12.33
C ALA A 62 1.38 -11.71 -12.29
N ALA A 63 0.13 -11.33 -12.00
CA ALA A 63 -1.01 -12.25 -11.99
C ALA A 63 -1.35 -12.80 -13.38
N ALA A 64 -1.16 -12.00 -14.44
CA ALA A 64 -1.38 -12.45 -15.81
C ALA A 64 -0.28 -13.39 -16.32
N ALA A 65 0.92 -13.32 -15.74
CA ALA A 65 2.08 -14.15 -16.10
C ALA A 65 2.20 -15.44 -15.25
N ALA A 66 1.34 -15.61 -14.24
CA ALA A 66 1.36 -16.72 -13.29
C ALA A 66 0.63 -17.98 -13.79
#